data_AF-A0A4Q3VLN2-F1
#
_entry.id   AF-A0A4Q3VLN2-F1
#
_cell.length_a   1.000
_cell.length_b   1.000
_cell.length_c   1.000
_cell.angle_alpha   90.00
_cell.angle_beta   90.00
_cell.angle_gamma   90.00
#
_symmetry.space_group_name_H-M   'P 1'
#
loop_
_entity.id
_entity.type
_entity.pdbx_description
1 polymer ?
#
loop_
_entity_poly.entity_id
_entity_poly.type
_entity_poly.pdbx_seq_one_letter_code
_entity_poly.pdbx_strand_id
1 'polypeptide(L)' 'AMYLADIFTVFSNLTGIPGISLPLFWHSNGLPYGVQAMTNRFCELSLLQLSHQWMQLYRSTGNERP' A
#
# COMPACT_ATOMS: atom_id res chain seq x y z
N ALA A 1 -14.56 -11.30 -11.44
CA ALA A 1 -13.53 -10.24 -11.39
C ALA A 1 -13.58 -9.43 -10.09
N MET A 2 -14.76 -9.09 -9.54
CA MET A 2 -14.87 -8.29 -8.29
C MET A 2 -14.31 -8.98 -7.04
N TYR A 3 -14.58 -10.27 -6.86
CA TYR A 3 -14.18 -11.04 -5.67
C TYR A 3 -12.66 -11.10 -5.43
N LEU A 4 -11.87 -10.98 -6.50
CA LEU A 4 -10.40 -11.08 -6.44
C LEU A 4 -9.73 -9.76 -6.02
N ALA A 5 -10.43 -8.63 -6.20
CA ALA A 5 -9.93 -7.31 -5.81
C ALA A 5 -9.90 -7.14 -4.29
N ASP A 6 -10.86 -7.76 -3.59
CA ASP A 6 -11.08 -7.54 -2.17
C ASP A 6 -10.34 -8.53 -1.25
N ILE A 7 -9.69 -9.55 -1.83
CA ILE A 7 -8.95 -10.58 -1.06
C ILE A 7 -7.88 -9.95 -0.16
N PHE A 8 -7.19 -8.94 -0.68
CA PHE A 8 -6.08 -8.30 0.02
C PHE A 8 -6.49 -7.12 0.90
N THR A 9 -7.75 -6.66 0.85
CA THR A 9 -8.22 -5.48 1.59
C THR A 9 -9.21 -5.84 2.70
N VAL A 10 -10.07 -6.85 2.49
CA VAL A 10 -11.09 -7.26 3.45
C VAL A 10 -10.50 -7.75 4.77
N PHE A 11 -9.29 -8.35 4.74
CA PHE A 11 -8.65 -8.87 5.93
C PHE A 11 -8.45 -7.82 7.02
N SER A 12 -8.04 -6.59 6.66
CA SER A 12 -7.88 -5.50 7.63
C SER A 12 -9.19 -5.11 8.30
N ASN A 13 -10.26 -5.00 7.50
CA ASN A 13 -11.59 -4.65 8.02
C ASN A 13 -12.14 -5.74 8.94
N LEU A 14 -11.99 -7.01 8.57
CA LEU A 14 -12.51 -8.13 9.33
C LEU A 14 -11.78 -8.34 10.66
N THR A 15 -10.46 -8.12 10.68
CA THR A 15 -9.62 -8.31 11.88
C THR A 15 -9.49 -7.05 12.72
N GLY A 16 -9.90 -5.89 12.19
CA GLY A 16 -9.79 -4.59 12.85
C GLY A 16 -8.34 -4.18 13.07
N ILE A 17 -7.44 -4.53 12.14
CA ILE A 17 -6.03 -4.14 12.21
C ILE A 17 -5.76 -2.96 11.26
N PRO A 18 -4.74 -2.14 11.54
CA PRO A 18 -4.40 -1.04 10.65
C PRO A 18 -3.85 -1.55 9.32
N GLY A 19 -4.32 -0.95 8.22
CA GLY A 19 -3.85 -1.21 6.87
C GLY A 19 -3.74 0.08 6.05
N ILE A 20 -2.79 0.14 5.12
CA ILE A 20 -2.54 1.28 4.23
C ILE A 20 -2.16 0.80 2.82
N SER A 21 -2.66 1.49 1.80
CA SER A 21 -2.36 1.21 0.39
C SER A 21 -1.38 2.26 -0.16
N LEU A 22 -0.28 1.80 -0.75
CA LEU A 22 0.81 2.64 -1.24
C LEU A 22 0.96 2.50 -2.76
N PRO A 23 0.77 3.57 -3.56
CA PRO A 23 0.91 3.54 -5.01
C PRO A 23 2.39 3.69 -5.41
N LEU A 24 3.13 2.58 -5.41
CA LEU A 24 4.59 2.58 -5.55
C LEU A 24 5.09 2.10 -6.92
N PHE A 25 4.23 1.67 -7.84
CA PHE A 25 4.72 1.08 -9.09
C PHE A 25 3.78 1.30 -10.26
N TRP A 26 4.32 1.07 -11.46
CA TRP A 26 3.61 1.15 -12.73
C TRP A 26 3.88 -0.08 -13.57
N HIS A 27 2.81 -0.71 -14.03
CA HIS A 27 2.92 -1.89 -14.87
C HIS A 27 3.33 -1.47 -16.30
N SER A 28 3.84 -2.40 -17.10
CA SER A 28 4.28 -2.14 -18.48
C SER A 28 3.14 -1.66 -19.40
N ASN A 29 1.89 -1.95 -19.02
CA ASN A 29 0.69 -1.49 -19.71
C ASN A 29 0.20 -0.08 -19.27
N GLY A 30 0.97 0.62 -18.44
CA GLY A 30 0.64 1.97 -17.97
C GLY A 30 -0.39 2.03 -16.85
N LEU A 31 -0.78 0.90 -16.23
CA LEU A 31 -1.64 0.91 -15.05
C LEU A 31 -0.82 1.03 -13.76
N PRO A 32 -1.22 1.89 -12.79
CA PRO A 32 -0.57 1.95 -11.50
C PRO A 32 -0.90 0.69 -10.69
N TYR A 33 0.08 0.18 -9.95
CA TYR A 33 -0.14 -0.84 -8.94
C TYR A 33 0.63 -0.50 -7.66
N GLY A 34 0.11 -0.99 -6.54
CA GLY A 34 0.58 -0.60 -5.22
C GLY A 34 0.88 -1.78 -4.33
N VAL A 35 1.24 -1.44 -3.10
CA VAL A 35 1.44 -2.40 -2.01
C VAL A 35 0.41 -2.11 -0.92
N GLN A 36 -0.28 -3.15 -0.49
CA GLN A 36 -1.11 -3.12 0.71
C GLN A 36 -0.24 -3.56 1.89
N ALA A 37 0.04 -2.65 2.82
CA ALA A 37 0.73 -2.95 4.07
C ALA A 37 -0.30 -3.03 5.21
N MET A 38 -0.05 -3.91 6.18
CA MET A 38 -0.86 -4.08 7.38
C MET A 38 0.07 -4.29 8.58
N THR A 39 -0.38 -3.92 9.78
CA THR A 39 0.40 -4.07 11.02
C THR A 39 -0.47 -4.61 12.14
N ASN A 40 0.13 -4.89 13.31
CA ASN A 40 -0.61 -5.25 14.51
C ASN A 40 -1.48 -4.10 15.02
N ARG A 41 -2.49 -4.43 15.84
CA ARG A 41 -3.34 -3.43 16.51
C ARG A 41 -2.49 -2.42 17.29
N PHE A 42 -2.89 -1.16 17.24
CA PHE A 42 -2.23 -0.04 17.93
C PHE A 42 -0.81 0.29 17.44
N CYS A 43 -0.42 -0.20 16.25
CA CYS A 43 0.86 0.11 15.61
C CYS A 43 0.74 1.07 14.41
N GLU A 44 -0.29 1.92 14.38
CA GLU A 44 -0.59 2.86 13.29
C GLU A 44 0.58 3.80 13.01
N LEU A 45 1.24 4.29 14.06
CA LEU A 45 2.39 5.20 13.92
C LEU A 45 3.54 4.55 13.16
N SER A 46 3.87 3.30 13.48
CA SER A 46 4.92 2.55 12.79
C SER A 46 4.55 2.28 11.34
N LEU A 47 3.29 1.93 11.08
CA LEU A 47 2.79 1.71 9.71
C LEU A 47 2.86 3.00 8.88
N LEU A 48 2.50 4.14 9.48
CA LEU A 48 2.56 5.45 8.83
C LEU A 48 4.01 5.89 8.55
N GLN A 49 4.92 5.68 9.52
CA GLN A 49 6.35 5.97 9.35
C GLN A 49 6.97 5.15 8.22
N LEU A 50 6.71 3.84 8.19
CA LEU A 50 7.16 2.94 7.11
C LEU A 50 6.65 3.44 5.76
N SER A 51 5.35 3.74 5.69
CA SER A 51 4.68 4.20 4.47
C SER A 51 5.28 5.50 3.94
N HIS A 52 5.55 6.44 4.85
CA HIS A 52 6.18 7.71 4.52
C HIS A 52 7.61 7.51 3.99
N GLN A 53 8.43 6.69 4.67
CA GLN A 53 9.78 6.37 4.22
C GLN A 53 9.79 5.72 2.83
N TRP A 54 8.89 4.78 2.59
CA TRP A 54 8.78 4.11 1.29
C TRP A 54 8.34 5.07 0.18
N MET A 55 7.37 5.94 0.44
CA MET A 55 6.98 6.98 -0.52
C MET A 55 8.10 7.97 -0.81
N GLN A 56 8.87 8.39 0.20
CA GLN A 56 10.02 9.27 0.01
C GLN A 56 11.11 8.61 -0.84
N LEU A 57 11.44 7.34 -0.55
CA LEU A 57 12.41 6.58 -1.32
C LEU A 57 11.96 6.41 -2.78
N TYR A 58 10.69 6.09 -2.98
CA TYR A 58 10.10 5.96 -4.31
C TYR A 58 10.16 7.25 -5.13
N ARG A 59 9.86 8.40 -4.52
CA ARG A 59 10.00 9.71 -5.17
C ARG A 59 11.46 10.02 -5.53
N SER A 60 12.37 9.73 -4.60
CA SER A 60 13.82 9.98 -4.81
C SER A 60 14.44 9.14 -5.93
N THR A 61 13.85 7.99 -6.27
CA THR A 61 14.33 7.10 -7.33
C THR A 61 13.82 7.48 -8.72
N GLY A 62 13.09 8.59 -8.86
CA GLY A 62 12.62 9.08 -10.17
C GLY A 62 11.63 8.13 -10.86
N ASN A 63 11.02 7.21 -10.12
CA ASN A 63 10.04 6.25 -10.63
C ASN A 63 8.62 6.86 -10.78
N GLU A 64 8.49 8.17 -10.64
CA GLU A 64 7.25 8.91 -10.83
C GLU A 64 6.87 8.88 -12.32
N ARG A 65 6.14 7.84 -12.75
CA ARG A 65 5.45 7.91 -14.05
C ARG A 65 4.22 8.83 -13.92
N PRO A 66 3.90 9.59 -14.98
CA PRO A 66 2.90 10.65 -14.98
C PRO A 66 1.46 10.18 -14.73
#